data_AF-A0AA37P4Z8-F1
#
_entry.id   AF-A0AA37P4Z8-F1
#
_cell.length_a   1.000
_cell.length_b   1.000
_cell.length_c   1.000
_cell.angle_alpha   90.00
_cell.angle_beta   90.00
_cell.angle_gamma   90.00
#
_symmetry.space_group_name_H-M   'P 1'
#
loop_
_entity.id
_entity.type
_entity.pdbx_description
1 polymer ?
#
loop_
_entity_poly.entity_id
_entity_poly.type
_entity_poly.pdbx_seq_one_letter_code
_entity_poly.pdbx_strand_id
1 'polypeptide(L)'
;MALPSHTLPSPIDAAGVPEVINHTPWPSQYFQHVDPQGDIFHVVVTRISYSLLQLQEKNGRMEPVLLPPEQQLPLCQADQFQGKVNESSLLQESDYAPYKPRCDVLLVNATAHSPEGTPLARWPVGFRFGSAIEKTFHVTGPRRFARSVAALGMLQLTDPEPTTRVRLRYETAFGGPNVIRQENALQACADGELDGGMPDASRQFARKAHSQLPALYPANPIGCGRLPDAVVQANEALDRLRRDGASLGSPPITDASMSDAERPAPQIEAFNRPYTGQDDYPVVGVGPVGRWWSPRVALAGTHDERWKQTQWPRSPLDHDYRYWNCAPEDQQIDYPQGGEEVVLVHFTAAARHKGPYRFTLPRQDLQLLVRLKVGVLMFAPMHIDTVILDLEAGTLSIVRRAVVSAKTDVRQLELGTWPAGTGMQLDEAMQQAAQATQKTRGASHGQ
;
A
#
# COMPACT_ATOMS: atom_id res chain seq x y z
N MET A 1 19.46 -46.38 18.86
CA MET A 1 20.16 -45.46 17.95
C MET A 1 19.17 -44.42 17.49
N ALA A 2 19.45 -43.13 17.66
CA ALA A 2 18.61 -42.09 17.08
C ALA A 2 18.74 -42.15 15.55
N LEU A 3 17.61 -42.08 14.83
CA LEU A 3 17.62 -42.02 13.38
C LEU A 3 18.38 -40.75 12.93
N PRO A 4 19.17 -40.81 11.84
CA PRO A 4 19.88 -39.64 11.34
C PRO A 4 18.89 -38.55 10.94
N SER A 5 19.21 -37.30 11.30
CA SER A 5 18.44 -36.14 10.87
C SER A 5 18.71 -35.88 9.39
N HIS A 6 17.64 -35.76 8.60
CA HIS A 6 17.70 -35.31 7.21
C HIS A 6 17.43 -33.79 7.09
N THR A 7 17.28 -33.09 8.22
CA THR A 7 17.07 -31.65 8.25
C THR A 7 18.36 -30.92 7.88
N LEU A 8 18.30 -30.07 6.85
CA LEU A 8 19.39 -29.18 6.51
C LEU A 8 19.60 -28.15 7.64
N PRO A 9 20.85 -27.75 7.95
CA PRO A 9 21.09 -26.70 8.94
C PRO A 9 20.41 -25.40 8.53
N SER A 10 19.97 -24.61 9.51
CA SER A 10 19.43 -23.27 9.22
C SER A 10 20.52 -22.40 8.63
N PRO A 11 20.26 -21.70 7.52
CA PRO A 11 21.23 -20.76 6.96
C PRO A 11 21.35 -19.46 7.78
N ILE A 12 20.42 -19.22 8.71
CA ILE A 12 20.36 -18.03 9.56
C ILE A 12 20.07 -18.46 11.00
N ASP A 13 20.94 -18.06 11.93
CA ASP A 13 20.73 -18.27 13.36
C ASP A 13 19.79 -17.20 13.91
N ALA A 14 18.71 -17.58 14.59
CA ALA A 14 17.82 -16.62 15.21
C ALA A 14 18.51 -15.86 16.36
N ALA A 15 18.18 -14.58 16.52
CA ALA A 15 18.66 -13.82 17.67
C ALA A 15 17.89 -14.20 18.93
N GLY A 16 18.52 -14.01 20.10
CA GLY A 16 17.83 -14.16 21.38
C GLY A 16 16.56 -13.31 21.44
N VAL A 17 15.45 -13.89 21.89
CA VAL A 17 14.17 -13.19 22.00
C VAL A 17 14.18 -12.34 23.27
N PRO A 18 14.05 -11.00 23.18
CA PRO A 18 13.94 -10.15 24.35
C PRO A 18 12.57 -10.32 25.03
N GLU A 19 12.49 -10.02 26.31
CA GLU A 19 11.20 -9.82 26.97
C GLU A 19 10.54 -8.57 26.40
N VAL A 20 9.27 -8.66 25.98
CA VAL A 20 8.54 -7.54 25.38
C VAL A 20 7.34 -7.21 26.25
N ILE A 21 7.29 -5.96 26.73
CA ILE A 21 6.23 -5.47 27.61
C ILE A 21 5.55 -4.28 26.93
N ASN A 22 4.23 -4.27 26.91
CA ASN A 22 3.43 -3.15 26.44
C ASN A 22 2.66 -2.54 27.60
N HIS A 23 3.04 -1.33 28.02
CA HIS A 23 2.37 -0.57 29.09
C HIS A 23 1.23 0.31 28.56
N THR A 24 0.92 0.23 27.26
CA THR A 24 -0.13 1.01 26.60
C THR A 24 -1.35 0.16 26.28
N PRO A 25 -2.54 0.76 26.09
CA PRO A 25 -3.72 0.02 25.65
C PRO A 25 -3.73 -0.28 24.13
N TRP A 26 -2.65 0.01 23.40
CA TRP A 26 -2.65 -0.05 21.94
C TRP A 26 -2.17 -1.41 21.41
N PRO A 27 -2.86 -1.99 20.42
CA PRO A 27 -2.42 -3.21 19.75
C PRO A 27 -1.00 -3.09 19.23
N SER A 28 -0.14 -4.02 19.65
CA SER A 28 1.29 -3.98 19.39
C SER A 28 1.86 -5.38 19.24
N GLN A 29 2.87 -5.54 18.38
CA GLN A 29 3.49 -6.83 18.13
C GLN A 29 5.00 -6.68 17.91
N TYR A 30 5.74 -7.65 18.44
CA TYR A 30 7.17 -7.83 18.20
C TYR A 30 7.42 -8.95 17.18
N PHE A 31 8.42 -8.78 16.33
CA PHE A 31 8.96 -9.82 15.46
C PHE A 31 10.44 -9.55 15.11
N GLN A 32 11.13 -10.56 14.54
CA GLN A 32 12.48 -10.43 14.02
C GLN A 32 12.45 -10.30 12.49
N HIS A 33 13.33 -9.47 11.94
CA HIS A 33 13.60 -9.39 10.52
C HIS A 33 15.09 -9.64 10.25
N VAL A 34 15.38 -10.28 9.12
CA VAL A 34 16.74 -10.48 8.61
C VAL A 34 16.90 -9.61 7.37
N ASP A 35 17.90 -8.75 7.36
CA ASP A 35 18.23 -7.94 6.19
C ASP A 35 18.95 -8.78 5.10
N PRO A 36 19.21 -8.20 3.91
CA PRO A 36 19.96 -8.90 2.86
C PRO A 36 21.37 -9.33 3.28
N GLN A 37 22.00 -8.64 4.23
CA GLN A 37 23.33 -8.96 4.73
C GLN A 37 23.32 -10.10 5.77
N GLY A 38 22.15 -10.49 6.27
CA GLY A 38 21.98 -11.50 7.31
C GLY A 38 21.93 -10.94 8.72
N ASP A 39 21.92 -9.62 8.87
CA ASP A 39 21.79 -8.97 10.18
C ASP A 39 20.35 -9.04 10.67
N ILE A 40 20.21 -9.36 11.96
CA ILE A 40 18.90 -9.51 12.59
C ILE A 40 18.52 -8.23 13.31
N PHE A 41 17.26 -7.84 13.16
CA PHE A 41 16.66 -6.69 13.81
C PHE A 41 15.42 -7.09 14.59
N HIS A 42 15.29 -6.55 15.80
CA HIS A 42 14.07 -6.55 16.59
C HIS A 42 13.16 -5.44 16.07
N VAL A 43 11.95 -5.80 15.65
CA VAL A 43 10.94 -4.86 15.17
C VAL A 43 9.76 -4.85 16.13
N VAL A 44 9.36 -3.65 16.57
CA VAL A 44 8.14 -3.44 17.36
C VAL A 44 7.22 -2.53 16.57
N VAL A 45 6.00 -2.98 16.30
CA VAL A 45 4.97 -2.20 15.62
C VAL A 45 3.77 -2.00 16.55
N THR A 46 3.15 -0.84 16.46
CA THR A 46 1.94 -0.48 17.22
C THR A 46 1.01 0.36 16.38
N ARG A 47 -0.30 0.24 16.62
CA ARG A 47 -1.35 0.99 15.91
C ARG A 47 -2.20 1.75 16.91
N ILE A 48 -2.45 3.02 16.60
CA ILE A 48 -3.31 3.90 17.38
C ILE A 48 -4.42 4.41 16.47
N SER A 49 -5.67 4.27 16.91
CA SER A 49 -6.85 4.63 16.13
C SER A 49 -7.64 5.78 16.78
N TYR A 50 -8.12 6.68 15.93
CA TYR A 50 -8.89 7.88 16.26
C TYR A 50 -10.17 7.93 15.43
N SER A 51 -11.21 8.60 15.95
CA SER A 51 -12.42 8.93 15.22
C SER A 51 -12.20 10.21 14.41
N LEU A 52 -12.43 10.15 13.09
CA LEU A 52 -12.58 11.32 12.22
C LEU A 52 -14.02 11.84 12.21
N LEU A 53 -14.97 11.16 12.86
CA LEU A 53 -16.34 11.64 12.98
C LEU A 53 -16.50 12.62 14.16
N GLN A 54 -15.55 12.62 15.09
CA GLN A 54 -15.55 13.46 16.28
C GLN A 54 -14.19 14.14 16.40
N LEU A 55 -14.21 15.48 16.39
CA LEU A 55 -13.04 16.30 16.66
C LEU A 55 -13.15 16.92 18.05
N GLN A 56 -12.03 17.08 18.71
CA GLN A 56 -11.88 17.78 19.98
C GLN A 56 -10.90 18.95 19.82
N GLU A 57 -11.13 20.02 20.56
CA GLU A 57 -10.18 21.11 20.63
C GLU A 57 -9.09 20.81 21.66
N LYS A 58 -7.83 20.86 21.24
CA LYS A 58 -6.66 20.68 22.09
C LYS A 58 -5.61 21.72 21.73
N ASN A 59 -5.23 22.56 22.70
CA ASN A 59 -4.25 23.64 22.50
C ASN A 59 -4.59 24.57 21.31
N GLY A 60 -5.87 24.92 21.14
CA GLY A 60 -6.35 25.78 20.04
C GLY A 60 -6.34 25.11 18.66
N ARG A 61 -6.21 23.78 18.59
CA ARG A 61 -6.25 22.99 17.36
C ARG A 61 -7.34 21.94 17.44
N MET A 62 -8.02 21.69 16.33
CA MET A 62 -8.99 20.59 16.23
C MET A 62 -8.25 19.30 15.90
N GLU A 63 -8.32 18.31 16.79
CA GLU A 63 -7.72 16.99 16.63
C GLU A 63 -8.80 15.89 16.62
N PRO A 64 -8.62 14.80 15.87
CA PRO A 64 -9.43 13.59 15.99
C PRO A 64 -9.45 13.04 17.43
N VAL A 65 -10.61 12.56 17.88
CA VAL A 65 -10.75 11.97 19.22
C VAL A 65 -10.13 10.57 19.24
N LEU A 66 -9.26 10.29 20.22
CA LEU A 66 -8.67 8.97 20.42
C LEU A 66 -9.77 7.95 20.75
N LEU A 67 -9.80 6.81 20.04
CA LEU A 67 -10.75 5.75 20.36
C LEU A 67 -10.39 5.10 21.71
N PRO A 68 -11.37 4.68 22.51
CA PRO A 68 -11.09 3.98 23.76
C PRO A 68 -10.47 2.60 23.48
N PRO A 69 -9.79 1.96 24.47
CA PRO A 69 -9.04 0.71 24.28
C PRO A 69 -9.84 -0.41 23.58
N GLU A 70 -11.11 -0.59 23.95
CA GLU A 70 -12.01 -1.60 23.40
C GLU A 70 -12.45 -1.34 21.95
N GLN A 71 -12.19 -0.15 21.42
CA GLN A 71 -12.49 0.26 20.04
C GLN A 71 -11.21 0.48 19.20
N GLN A 72 -10.02 0.27 19.77
CA GLN A 72 -8.78 0.33 19.01
C GLN A 72 -8.77 -0.74 17.91
N LEU A 73 -8.38 -0.37 16.70
CA LEU A 73 -8.33 -1.30 15.58
C LEU A 73 -7.12 -2.24 15.73
N PRO A 74 -7.27 -3.54 15.45
CA PRO A 74 -6.15 -4.48 15.53
C PRO A 74 -5.10 -4.17 14.48
N LEU A 75 -3.89 -4.69 14.66
CA LEU A 75 -2.86 -4.69 13.63
C LEU A 75 -3.35 -5.46 12.38
N CYS A 76 -3.04 -4.94 11.20
CA CYS A 76 -3.30 -5.61 9.94
C CYS A 76 -2.37 -6.80 9.77
N GLN A 77 -2.92 -8.02 9.82
CA GLN A 77 -2.10 -9.24 9.75
C GLN A 77 -1.75 -9.66 8.32
N ALA A 78 -2.63 -9.38 7.38
CA ALA A 78 -2.45 -9.71 5.97
C ALA A 78 -3.02 -8.59 5.09
N ASP A 79 -2.53 -8.51 3.86
CA ASP A 79 -3.01 -7.55 2.89
C ASP A 79 -4.52 -7.72 2.64
N GLN A 80 -5.24 -6.60 2.69
CA GLN A 80 -6.70 -6.55 2.51
C GLN A 80 -7.02 -5.89 1.18
N PHE A 81 -7.92 -6.49 0.42
CA PHE A 81 -8.32 -6.04 -0.91
C PHE A 81 -9.81 -5.69 -0.93
N GLN A 82 -10.21 -4.81 -1.85
CA GLN A 82 -11.63 -4.49 -2.05
C GLN A 82 -12.45 -5.68 -2.56
N GLY A 83 -11.83 -6.54 -3.35
CA GLY A 83 -12.42 -7.77 -3.84
C GLY A 83 -11.37 -8.86 -3.91
N LYS A 84 -11.16 -9.43 -5.10
CA LYS A 84 -10.19 -10.49 -5.30
C LYS A 84 -8.75 -9.97 -5.23
N VAL A 85 -7.88 -10.76 -4.62
CA VAL A 85 -6.42 -10.54 -4.59
C VAL A 85 -5.91 -10.40 -6.02
N ASN A 86 -5.06 -9.39 -6.27
CA ASN A 86 -4.44 -9.08 -7.58
C ASN A 86 -5.41 -8.70 -8.72
N GLU A 87 -6.72 -8.63 -8.47
CA GLU A 87 -7.73 -8.20 -9.46
C GLU A 87 -8.50 -6.96 -9.01
N SER A 88 -8.25 -6.48 -7.78
CA SER A 88 -8.92 -5.32 -7.20
C SER A 88 -7.96 -4.44 -6.40
N SER A 89 -8.38 -3.20 -6.12
CA SER A 89 -7.60 -2.26 -5.32
C SER A 89 -7.24 -2.86 -3.95
N LEU A 90 -5.96 -2.73 -3.59
CA LEU A 90 -5.46 -2.94 -2.25
C LEU A 90 -6.06 -1.86 -1.33
N LEU A 91 -6.57 -2.26 -0.16
CA LEU A 91 -7.08 -1.35 0.86
C LEU A 91 -6.01 -1.03 1.89
N GLN A 92 -5.33 -2.06 2.38
CA GLN A 92 -4.36 -1.92 3.44
C GLN A 92 -3.37 -3.08 3.36
N GLU A 93 -2.08 -2.78 3.49
CA GLU A 93 -1.07 -3.83 3.65
C GLU A 93 -0.98 -4.30 5.09
N SER A 94 -0.37 -5.45 5.26
CA SER A 94 0.10 -5.94 6.55
C SER A 94 0.97 -4.90 7.27
N ASP A 95 0.74 -4.71 8.57
CA ASP A 95 1.56 -3.83 9.43
C ASP A 95 2.95 -4.44 9.71
N TYR A 96 3.18 -5.70 9.32
CA TYR A 96 4.41 -6.47 9.53
C TYR A 96 5.51 -6.17 8.49
N ALA A 97 5.55 -4.94 7.96
CA ALA A 97 6.70 -4.46 7.22
C ALA A 97 7.91 -4.37 8.16
N PRO A 98 9.10 -4.83 7.75
CA PRO A 98 10.29 -4.80 8.61
C PRO A 98 10.79 -3.38 8.85
N TYR A 99 10.80 -2.56 7.80
CA TYR A 99 11.26 -1.18 7.83
C TYR A 99 10.64 -0.43 6.65
N LYS A 100 10.26 0.83 6.89
CA LYS A 100 9.79 1.75 5.84
C LYS A 100 10.66 3.01 5.92
N PRO A 101 11.42 3.38 4.88
CA PRO A 101 12.28 4.56 4.92
C PRO A 101 11.52 5.89 4.96
N ARG A 102 10.23 5.90 4.63
CA ARG A 102 9.35 7.07 4.67
C ARG A 102 8.01 6.74 5.33
N CYS A 103 7.24 7.77 5.69
CA CYS A 103 5.86 7.64 6.09
C CYS A 103 4.93 7.59 4.87
N ASP A 104 4.12 6.54 4.79
CA ASP A 104 3.01 6.44 3.84
C ASP A 104 1.80 7.23 4.36
N VAL A 105 1.23 8.15 3.58
CA VAL A 105 -0.05 8.79 3.91
C VAL A 105 -1.13 8.32 2.94
N LEU A 106 -2.08 7.53 3.44
CA LEU A 106 -3.07 6.79 2.65
C LEU A 106 -4.48 7.31 2.91
N LEU A 107 -5.24 7.56 1.83
CA LEU A 107 -6.68 7.77 1.92
C LEU A 107 -7.35 6.53 1.33
N VAL A 108 -7.99 5.75 2.18
CA VAL A 108 -8.61 4.47 1.82
C VAL A 108 -10.12 4.61 1.91
N ASN A 109 -10.83 3.76 1.15
CA ASN A 109 -12.29 3.81 1.04
C ASN A 109 -12.83 5.21 0.66
N ALA A 110 -12.03 5.97 -0.08
CA ALA A 110 -12.30 7.35 -0.39
C ALA A 110 -13.37 7.51 -1.47
N THR A 111 -14.28 8.47 -1.26
CA THR A 111 -15.28 8.89 -2.25
C THR A 111 -15.14 10.39 -2.45
N ALA A 112 -14.95 10.83 -3.69
CA ALA A 112 -15.03 12.22 -4.05
C ALA A 112 -16.50 12.64 -4.16
N HIS A 113 -16.84 13.78 -3.59
CA HIS A 113 -18.19 14.35 -3.56
C HIS A 113 -18.24 15.67 -4.32
N SER A 114 -19.30 15.90 -5.09
CA SER A 114 -19.53 17.19 -5.76
C SER A 114 -19.61 18.33 -4.73
N PRO A 115 -19.03 19.52 -4.99
CA PRO A 115 -18.87 20.61 -4.00
C PRO A 115 -20.17 21.03 -3.29
N GLU A 116 -21.25 21.25 -4.04
CA GLU A 116 -22.54 21.72 -3.52
C GLU A 116 -23.58 20.58 -3.41
N GLY A 117 -23.15 19.32 -3.55
CA GLY A 117 -24.06 18.17 -3.58
C GLY A 117 -24.93 18.06 -4.84
N THR A 118 -24.68 18.88 -5.86
CA THR A 118 -25.39 18.85 -7.15
C THR A 118 -24.66 17.96 -8.17
N PRO A 119 -25.37 17.25 -9.07
CA PRO A 119 -24.72 16.44 -10.09
C PRO A 119 -23.84 17.27 -11.02
N LEU A 120 -22.57 16.87 -11.15
CA LEU A 120 -21.59 17.49 -12.05
C LEU A 120 -20.91 16.41 -12.88
N ALA A 121 -20.52 16.76 -14.11
CA ALA A 121 -19.79 15.83 -14.98
C ALA A 121 -18.31 15.73 -14.59
N ARG A 122 -17.74 16.80 -14.04
CA ARG A 122 -16.33 16.91 -13.64
C ARG A 122 -16.17 17.94 -12.51
N TRP A 123 -15.29 17.67 -11.54
CA TRP A 123 -14.90 18.65 -10.51
C TRP A 123 -13.52 18.33 -9.91
N PRO A 124 -12.83 19.32 -9.30
CA PRO A 124 -11.54 19.10 -8.66
C PRO A 124 -11.67 18.46 -7.27
N VAL A 125 -10.66 17.74 -6.84
CA VAL A 125 -10.52 17.12 -5.51
C VAL A 125 -9.11 17.41 -4.99
N GLY A 126 -8.96 17.59 -3.68
CA GLY A 126 -7.69 18.03 -3.09
C GLY A 126 -7.41 17.46 -1.71
N PHE A 127 -6.15 17.11 -1.47
CA PHE A 127 -5.64 16.57 -0.21
C PHE A 127 -4.34 17.29 0.15
N ARG A 128 -4.25 17.80 1.38
CA ARG A 128 -3.03 18.39 1.93
C ARG A 128 -2.68 17.76 3.28
N PHE A 129 -1.39 17.51 3.50
CA PHE A 129 -0.84 17.02 4.76
C PHE A 129 0.39 17.84 5.14
N GLY A 130 0.23 18.71 6.14
CA GLY A 130 1.25 19.68 6.52
C GLY A 130 1.69 20.53 5.33
N SER A 131 3.01 20.72 5.20
CA SER A 131 3.67 21.29 4.02
C SER A 131 4.25 20.24 3.08
N ALA A 132 4.14 18.95 3.43
CA ALA A 132 4.84 17.86 2.75
C ALA A 132 4.05 17.29 1.56
N ILE A 133 2.71 17.32 1.62
CA ILE A 133 1.83 16.86 0.53
C ILE A 133 0.86 17.98 0.18
N GLU A 134 0.80 18.33 -1.10
CA GLU A 134 -0.30 19.06 -1.72
C GLU A 134 -0.68 18.34 -3.02
N LYS A 135 -1.76 17.56 -2.96
CA LYS A 135 -2.22 16.73 -4.07
C LYS A 135 -3.57 17.22 -4.56
N THR A 136 -3.65 17.55 -5.84
CA THR A 136 -4.90 17.94 -6.51
C THR A 136 -5.09 17.13 -7.77
N PHE A 137 -6.34 16.79 -8.07
CA PHE A 137 -6.73 16.03 -9.26
C PHE A 137 -8.18 16.34 -9.62
N HIS A 138 -8.64 15.88 -10.79
CA HIS A 138 -10.04 15.94 -11.16
C HIS A 138 -10.67 14.56 -11.08
N VAL A 139 -11.96 14.54 -10.76
CA VAL A 139 -12.79 13.36 -10.99
C VAL A 139 -13.83 13.69 -12.05
N THR A 140 -14.22 12.67 -12.80
CA THR A 140 -15.37 12.73 -13.71
C THR A 140 -16.41 11.73 -13.27
N GLY A 141 -17.67 11.96 -13.63
CA GLY A 141 -18.68 10.92 -13.51
C GLY A 141 -18.45 9.74 -14.46
N PRO A 142 -19.36 8.75 -14.45
CA PRO A 142 -19.25 7.55 -15.28
C PRO A 142 -19.04 7.89 -16.75
N ARG A 143 -18.07 7.23 -17.37
CA ARG A 143 -17.81 7.29 -18.81
C ARG A 143 -17.17 6.00 -19.29
N ARG A 144 -17.27 5.77 -20.59
CA ARG A 144 -16.88 4.52 -21.23
C ARG A 144 -16.29 4.76 -22.61
N PHE A 145 -15.64 3.74 -23.11
CA PHE A 145 -15.36 3.58 -24.53
C PHE A 145 -16.51 2.80 -25.16
N ALA A 146 -17.13 3.36 -26.19
CA ALA A 146 -18.27 2.77 -26.89
C ALA A 146 -18.12 2.95 -28.41
N ARG A 147 -18.66 2.01 -29.19
CA ARG A 147 -18.65 2.12 -30.66
C ARG A 147 -19.56 3.26 -31.10
N SER A 148 -19.01 4.23 -31.81
CA SER A 148 -19.74 5.41 -32.27
C SER A 148 -20.28 5.21 -33.69
N VAL A 149 -21.59 5.38 -33.87
CA VAL A 149 -22.21 5.39 -35.21
C VAL A 149 -21.66 6.52 -36.08
N ALA A 150 -21.44 7.70 -35.48
CA ALA A 150 -20.87 8.84 -36.18
C ALA A 150 -19.41 8.61 -36.62
N ALA A 151 -18.68 7.76 -35.91
CA ALA A 151 -17.31 7.39 -36.21
C ALA A 151 -17.20 6.02 -36.92
N LEU A 152 -18.21 5.63 -37.71
CA LEU A 152 -18.22 4.38 -38.49
C LEU A 152 -17.96 3.12 -37.64
N GLY A 153 -18.44 3.10 -36.41
CA GLY A 153 -18.27 1.99 -35.47
C GLY A 153 -16.93 1.97 -34.74
N MET A 154 -16.06 2.97 -34.94
CA MET A 154 -14.83 3.12 -34.15
C MET A 154 -15.16 3.34 -32.68
N LEU A 155 -14.30 2.79 -31.81
CA LEU A 155 -14.39 2.98 -30.37
C LEU A 155 -14.06 4.44 -30.04
N GLN A 156 -14.92 5.09 -29.26
CA GLN A 156 -14.77 6.49 -28.85
C GLN A 156 -15.05 6.64 -27.36
N LEU A 157 -14.32 7.56 -26.73
CA LEU A 157 -14.57 7.96 -25.35
C LEU A 157 -15.88 8.77 -25.27
N THR A 158 -16.79 8.36 -24.39
CA THR A 158 -18.03 9.11 -24.13
C THR A 158 -17.77 10.32 -23.24
N ASP A 159 -18.65 11.32 -23.33
CA ASP A 159 -18.71 12.39 -22.34
C ASP A 159 -19.05 11.81 -20.95
N PRO A 160 -18.53 12.41 -19.86
CA PRO A 160 -18.84 11.99 -18.51
C PRO A 160 -20.27 12.33 -18.11
N GLU A 161 -20.97 11.33 -17.58
CA GLU A 161 -22.33 11.47 -17.06
C GLU A 161 -22.31 12.28 -15.74
N PRO A 162 -23.22 13.25 -15.54
CA PRO A 162 -23.28 13.99 -14.28
C PRO A 162 -23.56 13.09 -13.06
N THR A 163 -22.79 13.25 -12.00
CA THR A 163 -22.97 12.53 -10.72
C THR A 163 -22.58 13.40 -9.53
N THR A 164 -23.01 13.03 -8.34
CA THR A 164 -22.64 13.69 -7.08
C THR A 164 -21.48 12.99 -6.36
N ARG A 165 -21.09 11.80 -6.82
CA ARG A 165 -20.07 10.97 -6.16
C ARG A 165 -19.28 10.13 -7.15
N VAL A 166 -17.97 10.03 -6.90
CA VAL A 166 -17.03 9.15 -7.62
C VAL A 166 -16.19 8.42 -6.59
N ARG A 167 -16.25 7.09 -6.58
CA ARG A 167 -15.41 6.27 -5.69
C ARG A 167 -13.98 6.27 -6.24
N LEU A 168 -13.01 6.59 -5.39
CA LEU A 168 -11.60 6.66 -5.79
C LEU A 168 -10.98 5.27 -5.70
N ARG A 169 -10.81 4.62 -6.86
CA ARG A 169 -10.30 3.26 -6.99
C ARG A 169 -9.31 3.19 -8.15
N TYR A 170 -8.32 2.31 -8.07
CA TYR A 170 -7.36 2.13 -9.16
C TYR A 170 -8.00 1.51 -10.41
N GLU A 171 -9.08 0.75 -10.24
CA GLU A 171 -9.90 0.18 -11.33
C GLU A 171 -10.50 1.28 -12.24
N THR A 172 -10.82 2.44 -11.65
CA THR A 172 -11.32 3.62 -12.38
C THR A 172 -10.25 4.68 -12.59
N ALA A 173 -9.00 4.42 -12.21
CA ALA A 173 -7.87 5.24 -12.60
C ALA A 173 -7.32 4.81 -13.96
N PHE A 174 -6.52 5.68 -14.58
CA PHE A 174 -5.80 5.28 -15.78
C PHE A 174 -4.88 4.09 -15.51
N GLY A 175 -4.87 3.15 -16.43
CA GLY A 175 -4.08 1.93 -16.36
C GLY A 175 -4.60 0.88 -17.32
N GLY A 176 -4.34 -0.37 -16.98
CA GLY A 176 -4.54 -1.49 -17.88
C GLY A 176 -3.65 -1.36 -19.13
N PRO A 177 -3.84 -2.21 -20.14
CA PRO A 177 -4.78 -3.31 -20.11
C PRO A 177 -4.28 -4.44 -19.19
N ASN A 178 -5.16 -4.96 -18.32
CA ASN A 178 -4.94 -6.24 -17.66
C ASN A 178 -5.29 -7.34 -18.65
N VAL A 179 -4.29 -7.90 -19.31
CA VAL A 179 -4.51 -8.98 -20.29
C VAL A 179 -4.13 -10.36 -19.78
N ILE A 180 -3.72 -10.51 -18.51
CA ILE A 180 -3.24 -11.80 -17.96
C ILE A 180 -4.25 -12.91 -18.19
N ARG A 181 -5.54 -12.60 -18.04
CA ARG A 181 -6.60 -13.58 -18.25
C ARG A 181 -6.76 -13.96 -19.72
N GLN A 182 -6.71 -12.98 -20.61
CA GLN A 182 -6.76 -13.19 -22.04
C GLN A 182 -5.53 -13.97 -22.52
N GLU A 183 -4.36 -13.64 -21.98
CA GLU A 183 -3.09 -14.31 -22.22
C GLU A 183 -3.19 -15.79 -21.84
N ASN A 184 -3.55 -16.11 -20.60
CA ASN A 184 -3.71 -17.49 -20.14
C ASN A 184 -4.75 -18.27 -20.97
N ALA A 185 -5.90 -17.65 -21.29
CA ALA A 185 -6.95 -18.28 -22.07
C ALA A 185 -6.54 -18.55 -23.53
N LEU A 186 -5.88 -17.59 -24.17
CA LEU A 186 -5.39 -17.73 -25.53
C LEU A 186 -4.22 -18.71 -25.61
N GLN A 187 -3.34 -18.73 -24.61
CA GLN A 187 -2.24 -19.68 -24.51
C GLN A 187 -2.75 -21.12 -24.34
N ALA A 188 -3.70 -21.36 -23.42
CA ALA A 188 -4.31 -22.68 -23.26
C ALA A 188 -5.00 -23.18 -24.55
N CYS A 189 -5.69 -22.29 -25.26
CA CYS A 189 -6.24 -22.58 -26.60
C CYS A 189 -5.15 -22.89 -27.63
N ALA A 190 -4.03 -22.15 -27.62
CA ALA A 190 -2.91 -22.31 -28.55
C ALA A 190 -2.14 -23.62 -28.36
N ASP A 191 -2.04 -24.07 -27.11
CA ASP A 191 -1.32 -25.29 -26.70
C ASP A 191 -2.21 -26.53 -26.82
N GLY A 192 -3.54 -26.35 -26.87
CA GLY A 192 -4.49 -27.44 -27.00
C GLY A 192 -4.74 -28.17 -25.69
N GLU A 193 -4.53 -27.50 -24.55
CA GLU A 193 -4.68 -28.04 -23.20
C GLU A 193 -6.15 -28.15 -22.74
N LEU A 194 -7.11 -27.81 -23.61
CA LEU A 194 -8.55 -27.85 -23.32
C LEU A 194 -9.15 -29.23 -23.65
N ASP A 195 -10.05 -29.70 -22.77
CA ASP A 195 -10.79 -30.96 -22.95
C ASP A 195 -11.54 -30.99 -24.28
N GLY A 196 -11.38 -32.09 -25.04
CA GLY A 196 -12.09 -32.34 -26.30
C GLY A 196 -11.30 -32.09 -27.59
N GLY A 197 -10.12 -31.47 -27.51
CA GLY A 197 -9.24 -31.25 -28.67
C GLY A 197 -9.75 -30.14 -29.62
N MET A 198 -9.04 -29.02 -29.69
CA MET A 198 -9.41 -27.88 -30.54
C MET A 198 -8.95 -28.08 -32.00
N PRO A 199 -9.75 -27.68 -33.02
CA PRO A 199 -9.33 -27.67 -34.41
C PRO A 199 -8.05 -26.87 -34.64
N ASP A 200 -7.18 -27.31 -35.55
CA ASP A 200 -5.91 -26.65 -35.90
C ASP A 200 -6.08 -25.17 -36.25
N ALA A 201 -7.15 -24.86 -36.98
CA ALA A 201 -7.49 -23.48 -37.36
C ALA A 201 -7.76 -22.60 -36.13
N SER A 202 -8.47 -23.13 -35.12
CA SER A 202 -8.76 -22.40 -33.88
C SER A 202 -7.50 -22.25 -33.03
N ARG A 203 -6.61 -23.26 -32.99
CA ARG A 203 -5.28 -23.15 -32.34
C ARG A 203 -4.40 -22.10 -33.00
N GLN A 204 -4.36 -22.07 -34.34
CA GLN A 204 -3.60 -21.06 -35.09
C GLN A 204 -4.19 -19.66 -34.89
N PHE A 205 -5.51 -19.54 -34.85
CA PHE A 205 -6.20 -18.29 -34.55
C PHE A 205 -5.86 -17.80 -33.13
N ALA A 206 -5.88 -18.69 -32.13
CA ALA A 206 -5.51 -18.37 -30.75
C ALA A 206 -4.06 -17.87 -30.65
N ARG A 207 -3.10 -18.52 -31.34
CA ARG A 207 -1.70 -18.06 -31.42
C ARG A 207 -1.58 -16.65 -32.02
N LYS A 208 -2.33 -16.39 -33.09
CA LYS A 208 -2.34 -15.06 -33.72
C LYS A 208 -2.91 -14.01 -32.76
N ALA A 209 -4.06 -14.28 -32.14
CA ALA A 209 -4.66 -13.37 -31.16
C ALA A 209 -3.73 -13.14 -29.96
N HIS A 210 -3.08 -14.20 -29.46
CA HIS A 210 -2.08 -14.11 -28.38
C HIS A 210 -0.91 -13.20 -28.77
N SER A 211 -0.37 -13.34 -29.98
CA SER A 211 0.74 -12.48 -30.47
C SER A 211 0.35 -11.01 -30.66
N GLN A 212 -0.94 -10.70 -30.69
CA GLN A 212 -1.48 -9.34 -30.83
C GLN A 212 -1.85 -8.72 -29.47
N LEU A 213 -1.77 -9.48 -28.38
CA LEU A 213 -2.01 -8.94 -27.05
C LEU A 213 -0.93 -7.92 -26.69
N PRO A 214 -1.32 -6.75 -26.16
CA PRO A 214 -0.37 -5.79 -25.63
C PRO A 214 0.30 -6.32 -24.37
N ALA A 215 1.51 -5.86 -24.08
CA ALA A 215 2.17 -6.17 -22.82
C ALA A 215 1.37 -5.65 -21.62
N LEU A 216 1.44 -6.38 -20.51
CA LEU A 216 0.88 -5.95 -19.22
C LEU A 216 1.42 -4.58 -18.84
N TYR A 217 0.54 -3.65 -18.48
CA TYR A 217 0.96 -2.35 -17.98
C TYR A 217 1.28 -2.42 -16.47
N PRO A 218 2.54 -2.26 -16.06
CA PRO A 218 2.94 -2.58 -14.70
C PRO A 218 2.57 -1.50 -13.68
N ALA A 219 2.29 -0.26 -14.09
CA ALA A 219 2.09 0.84 -13.15
C ALA A 219 0.70 0.84 -12.47
N ASN A 220 -0.34 0.50 -13.23
CA ASN A 220 -1.68 0.23 -12.71
C ASN A 220 -2.34 -0.87 -13.56
N PRO A 221 -1.95 -2.13 -13.36
CA PRO A 221 -2.41 -3.24 -14.18
C PRO A 221 -3.91 -3.46 -14.10
N ILE A 222 -4.57 -3.14 -12.98
CA ILE A 222 -6.03 -3.32 -12.81
C ILE A 222 -6.87 -2.12 -13.26
N GLY A 223 -6.23 -1.05 -13.75
CA GLY A 223 -6.91 0.15 -14.22
C GLY A 223 -7.57 0.01 -15.58
N CYS A 224 -7.99 1.15 -16.13
CA CYS A 224 -8.65 1.22 -17.43
C CYS A 224 -8.10 2.34 -18.31
N GLY A 225 -8.51 2.36 -19.57
CA GLY A 225 -8.22 3.44 -20.51
C GLY A 225 -7.07 3.21 -21.47
N ARG A 226 -6.02 2.47 -21.09
CA ARG A 226 -4.90 2.21 -22.00
C ARG A 226 -5.26 1.13 -23.03
N LEU A 227 -4.99 1.40 -24.32
CA LEU A 227 -5.17 0.45 -25.42
C LEU A 227 -6.54 -0.27 -25.41
N PRO A 228 -7.67 0.45 -25.32
CA PRO A 228 -8.99 -0.15 -25.12
C PRO A 228 -9.40 -1.05 -26.30
N ASP A 229 -8.99 -0.68 -27.52
CA ASP A 229 -9.23 -1.48 -28.73
C ASP A 229 -8.60 -2.87 -28.66
N ALA A 230 -7.38 -2.97 -28.11
CA ALA A 230 -6.67 -4.24 -28.02
C ALA A 230 -7.38 -5.22 -27.08
N VAL A 231 -7.97 -4.71 -25.98
CA VAL A 231 -8.74 -5.55 -25.04
C VAL A 231 -10.07 -5.99 -25.65
N VAL A 232 -10.74 -5.11 -26.41
CA VAL A 232 -11.96 -5.47 -27.16
C VAL A 232 -11.65 -6.56 -28.19
N GLN A 233 -10.61 -6.39 -29.00
CA GLN A 233 -10.17 -7.39 -29.99
C GLN A 233 -9.84 -8.74 -29.35
N ALA A 234 -9.17 -8.73 -28.19
CA ALA A 234 -8.86 -9.95 -27.44
C ALA A 234 -10.12 -10.68 -26.95
N ASN A 235 -11.09 -9.94 -26.43
CA ASN A 235 -12.38 -10.52 -26.01
C ASN A 235 -13.15 -11.11 -27.21
N GLU A 236 -13.24 -10.38 -28.32
CA GLU A 236 -13.90 -10.85 -29.55
C GLU A 236 -13.25 -12.14 -30.09
N ALA A 237 -11.92 -12.25 -29.99
CA ALA A 237 -11.19 -13.46 -30.34
C ALA A 237 -11.56 -14.63 -29.42
N LEU A 238 -11.63 -14.41 -28.11
CA LEU A 238 -12.05 -15.44 -27.15
C LEU A 238 -13.51 -15.88 -27.36
N ASP A 239 -14.42 -14.96 -27.69
CA ASP A 239 -15.83 -15.31 -27.97
C ASP A 239 -15.98 -16.13 -29.24
N ARG A 240 -15.14 -15.86 -30.25
CA ARG A 240 -15.05 -16.74 -31.41
C ARG A 240 -14.59 -18.14 -31.01
N LEU A 241 -13.52 -18.24 -30.22
CA LEU A 241 -13.00 -19.54 -29.75
C LEU A 241 -14.04 -20.33 -28.92
N ARG A 242 -14.82 -19.64 -28.07
CA ARG A 242 -15.94 -20.26 -27.34
C ARG A 242 -17.00 -20.83 -28.28
N ARG A 243 -17.36 -20.08 -29.34
CA ARG A 243 -18.31 -20.56 -30.36
C ARG A 243 -17.77 -21.75 -31.15
N ASP A 244 -16.45 -21.84 -31.31
CA ASP A 244 -15.77 -22.98 -31.93
C ASP A 244 -15.61 -24.19 -30.97
N GLY A 245 -16.13 -24.11 -29.73
CA GLY A 245 -16.17 -25.23 -28.78
C GLY A 245 -15.14 -25.17 -27.64
N ALA A 246 -14.38 -24.07 -27.50
CA ALA A 246 -13.40 -23.94 -26.43
C ALA A 246 -14.06 -23.85 -25.04
N SER A 247 -13.75 -24.79 -24.14
CA SER A 247 -14.16 -24.74 -22.72
C SER A 247 -13.31 -23.75 -21.91
N LEU A 248 -13.44 -22.47 -22.25
CA LEU A 248 -12.81 -21.37 -21.52
C LEU A 248 -13.68 -21.04 -20.30
N GLY A 249 -13.14 -21.20 -19.08
CA GLY A 249 -13.87 -20.91 -17.84
C GLY A 249 -14.64 -19.59 -17.89
N SER A 250 -15.83 -19.55 -17.26
CA SER A 250 -16.76 -18.42 -17.33
C SER A 250 -16.07 -17.08 -17.11
N PRO A 251 -16.45 -16.01 -17.84
CA PRO A 251 -16.05 -14.65 -17.46
C PRO A 251 -16.30 -14.45 -15.96
N PRO A 252 -15.35 -13.88 -15.18
CA PRO A 252 -15.71 -13.42 -13.86
C PRO A 252 -16.83 -12.41 -14.05
N ILE A 253 -17.69 -12.34 -13.05
CA ILE A 253 -18.69 -11.30 -12.89
C ILE A 253 -17.91 -9.98 -12.75
N THR A 254 -17.47 -9.38 -13.85
CA THR A 254 -17.66 -7.94 -14.01
C THR A 254 -19.16 -7.75 -13.94
N ASP A 255 -19.63 -6.72 -13.21
CA ASP A 255 -21.04 -6.35 -13.10
C ASP A 255 -21.83 -6.86 -14.32
N ALA A 256 -22.76 -7.80 -14.09
CA ALA A 256 -23.42 -8.62 -15.10
C ALA A 256 -24.29 -7.82 -16.09
N SER A 257 -24.08 -6.50 -16.16
CA SER A 257 -24.76 -5.52 -17.00
C SER A 257 -23.88 -4.91 -18.10
N MET A 258 -22.55 -5.10 -18.10
CA MET A 258 -21.66 -4.51 -19.11
C MET A 258 -21.46 -5.47 -20.29
N SER A 259 -22.09 -5.17 -21.43
CA SER A 259 -21.85 -5.88 -22.69
C SER A 259 -20.40 -5.69 -23.17
N ASP A 260 -19.85 -6.61 -23.95
CA ASP A 260 -18.53 -6.48 -24.62
C ASP A 260 -18.39 -5.22 -25.50
N ALA A 261 -19.50 -4.51 -25.78
CA ALA A 261 -19.52 -3.27 -26.55
C ALA A 261 -19.15 -2.01 -25.74
N GLU A 262 -19.02 -2.11 -24.41
CA GLU A 262 -18.76 -0.97 -23.53
C GLU A 262 -17.62 -1.26 -22.55
N ARG A 263 -16.60 -0.40 -22.51
CA ARG A 263 -15.45 -0.53 -21.59
C ARG A 263 -15.37 0.67 -20.66
N PRO A 264 -15.12 0.50 -19.35
CA PRO A 264 -14.94 1.63 -18.46
C PRO A 264 -13.75 2.49 -18.94
N ALA A 265 -13.91 3.80 -18.82
CA ALA A 265 -12.83 4.76 -19.05
C ALA A 265 -12.42 5.41 -17.72
N PRO A 266 -11.18 5.94 -17.60
CA PRO A 266 -10.67 6.53 -16.37
C PRO A 266 -11.61 7.61 -15.84
N GLN A 267 -11.90 7.62 -14.54
CA GLN A 267 -12.69 8.67 -13.86
C GLN A 267 -11.83 9.56 -12.98
N ILE A 268 -10.54 9.25 -12.83
CA ILE A 268 -9.56 10.02 -12.05
C ILE A 268 -8.55 10.61 -13.04
N GLU A 269 -8.50 11.93 -13.11
CA GLU A 269 -7.70 12.71 -14.07
C GLU A 269 -6.65 13.53 -13.33
N ALA A 270 -5.45 13.65 -13.91
CA ALA A 270 -4.48 14.63 -13.47
C ALA A 270 -5.06 16.05 -13.53
N PHE A 271 -4.70 16.88 -12.56
CA PHE A 271 -5.22 18.25 -12.48
C PHE A 271 -4.91 19.03 -13.76
N ASN A 272 -5.92 19.73 -14.30
CA ASN A 272 -5.84 20.50 -15.55
C ASN A 272 -5.35 19.74 -16.80
N ARG A 273 -5.38 18.41 -16.80
CA ARG A 273 -5.04 17.58 -17.96
C ARG A 273 -6.10 16.52 -18.21
N PRO A 274 -7.26 16.84 -18.80
CA PRO A 274 -8.31 15.87 -19.11
C PRO A 274 -7.78 14.63 -19.86
N TYR A 275 -8.35 13.47 -19.55
CA TYR A 275 -8.10 12.26 -20.33
C TYR A 275 -9.00 12.25 -21.57
N THR A 276 -8.42 12.09 -22.76
CA THR A 276 -9.12 12.17 -24.05
C THR A 276 -8.93 10.91 -24.90
N GLY A 277 -8.49 9.80 -24.30
CA GLY A 277 -8.27 8.53 -25.02
C GLY A 277 -6.82 8.25 -25.43
N GLN A 278 -5.85 9.00 -24.92
CA GLN A 278 -4.42 8.75 -25.17
C GLN A 278 -3.94 7.44 -24.53
N ASP A 279 -3.02 6.74 -25.20
CA ASP A 279 -2.47 5.49 -24.70
C ASP A 279 -1.54 5.66 -23.50
N ASP A 280 -1.01 6.86 -23.24
CA ASP A 280 -0.12 7.14 -22.12
C ASP A 280 -0.62 8.32 -21.27
N TYR A 281 -0.72 8.09 -19.96
CA TYR A 281 -1.28 9.05 -19.00
C TYR A 281 -0.83 8.68 -17.57
N PRO A 282 -0.70 9.65 -16.65
CA PRO A 282 -0.34 9.34 -15.27
C PRO A 282 -1.41 8.51 -14.56
N VAL A 283 -0.97 7.54 -13.77
CA VAL A 283 -1.81 6.88 -12.77
C VAL A 283 -2.04 7.86 -11.62
N VAL A 284 -3.28 8.20 -11.36
CA VAL A 284 -3.66 9.08 -10.24
C VAL A 284 -4.51 8.29 -9.26
N GLY A 285 -4.07 8.23 -8.01
CA GLY A 285 -4.75 7.54 -6.93
C GLY A 285 -4.30 8.08 -5.58
N VAL A 286 -5.04 7.74 -4.52
CA VAL A 286 -4.77 8.18 -3.15
C VAL A 286 -4.62 7.04 -2.14
N GLY A 287 -4.95 5.81 -2.54
CA GLY A 287 -4.80 4.59 -1.76
C GLY A 287 -3.49 3.85 -2.08
N PRO A 288 -3.25 2.69 -1.44
CA PRO A 288 -1.98 1.99 -1.56
C PRO A 288 -1.78 1.35 -2.96
N VAL A 289 -0.54 1.40 -3.44
CA VAL A 289 -0.06 0.78 -4.68
C VAL A 289 0.39 -0.65 -4.37
N GLY A 290 -0.04 -1.64 -5.16
CA GLY A 290 0.30 -3.05 -4.92
C GLY A 290 1.79 -3.38 -5.07
N ARG A 291 2.30 -4.38 -4.32
CA ARG A 291 3.72 -4.82 -4.35
C ARG A 291 4.21 -5.29 -5.71
N TRP A 292 3.32 -5.88 -6.51
CA TRP A 292 3.63 -6.41 -7.83
C TRP A 292 3.51 -5.35 -8.94
N TRP A 293 3.13 -4.11 -8.59
CA TRP A 293 3.05 -3.01 -9.54
C TRP A 293 4.39 -2.29 -9.60
N SER A 294 4.74 -1.74 -10.76
CA SER A 294 5.68 -0.62 -10.81
C SER A 294 5.04 0.59 -10.11
N PRO A 295 5.76 1.37 -9.28
CA PRO A 295 7.21 1.38 -9.11
C PRO A 295 7.77 0.37 -8.10
N ARG A 296 6.93 -0.36 -7.36
CA ARG A 296 7.39 -1.17 -6.21
C ARG A 296 8.10 -2.44 -6.63
N VAL A 297 7.58 -3.20 -7.58
CA VAL A 297 8.19 -4.47 -8.00
C VAL A 297 9.62 -4.29 -8.49
N ALA A 298 9.96 -3.13 -9.05
CA ALA A 298 11.31 -2.77 -9.47
C ALA A 298 12.30 -2.61 -8.31
N LEU A 299 11.82 -2.49 -7.07
CA LEU A 299 12.60 -2.32 -5.84
C LEU A 299 12.79 -3.64 -5.07
N ALA A 300 12.16 -4.73 -5.52
CA ALA A 300 12.21 -6.01 -4.84
C ALA A 300 13.63 -6.64 -4.83
N GLY A 301 14.50 -6.22 -5.76
CA GLY A 301 15.82 -6.80 -6.00
C GLY A 301 15.81 -7.93 -7.03
N THR A 302 16.99 -8.36 -7.46
CA THR A 302 17.16 -9.35 -8.54
C THR A 302 17.06 -10.77 -8.01
N HIS A 303 16.06 -11.53 -8.47
CA HIS A 303 15.78 -12.91 -8.07
C HIS A 303 16.15 -13.91 -9.19
N ASP A 304 17.44 -14.00 -9.52
CA ASP A 304 17.97 -14.89 -10.56
C ASP A 304 18.62 -16.18 -9.99
N GLU A 305 19.14 -17.04 -10.87
CA GLU A 305 19.83 -18.28 -10.44
C GLU A 305 21.05 -18.02 -9.56
N ARG A 306 21.73 -16.88 -9.73
CA ARG A 306 22.85 -16.50 -8.87
C ARG A 306 22.35 -16.22 -7.45
N TRP A 307 21.32 -15.40 -7.30
CA TRP A 307 20.68 -15.16 -6.00
C TRP A 307 20.23 -16.48 -5.35
N LYS A 308 19.62 -17.38 -6.13
CA LYS A 308 19.17 -18.69 -5.64
C LYS A 308 20.32 -19.57 -5.13
N GLN A 309 21.49 -19.50 -5.74
CA GLN A 309 22.68 -20.27 -5.34
C GLN A 309 23.45 -19.64 -4.17
N THR A 310 23.47 -18.31 -4.05
CA THR A 310 24.38 -17.61 -3.13
C THR A 310 23.69 -16.85 -2.00
N GLN A 311 22.41 -16.52 -2.13
CA GLN A 311 21.68 -15.71 -1.16
C GLN A 311 20.48 -16.38 -0.54
N TRP A 312 19.74 -17.19 -1.30
CA TRP A 312 18.55 -17.87 -0.79
C TRP A 312 18.87 -18.58 0.53
N PRO A 313 18.06 -18.39 1.59
CA PRO A 313 16.73 -17.77 1.62
C PRO A 313 16.69 -16.27 1.97
N ARG A 314 17.82 -15.57 2.02
CA ARG A 314 17.85 -14.11 2.25
C ARG A 314 17.38 -13.34 1.01
N SER A 315 16.91 -12.12 1.24
CA SER A 315 16.58 -11.18 0.16
C SER A 315 17.81 -10.89 -0.72
N PRO A 316 17.58 -10.51 -1.99
CA PRO A 316 18.66 -10.03 -2.86
C PRO A 316 19.42 -8.85 -2.23
N LEU A 317 20.72 -8.76 -2.50
CA LEU A 317 21.58 -7.70 -1.96
C LEU A 317 21.23 -6.30 -2.52
N ASP A 318 20.56 -6.25 -3.67
CA ASP A 318 20.05 -5.05 -4.32
C ASP A 318 18.58 -4.75 -3.97
N HIS A 319 18.02 -5.40 -2.94
CA HIS A 319 16.71 -5.06 -2.40
C HIS A 319 16.71 -3.63 -1.84
N ASP A 320 15.72 -2.83 -2.28
CA ASP A 320 15.54 -1.46 -1.79
C ASP A 320 14.33 -1.40 -0.86
N TYR A 321 14.56 -0.97 0.39
CA TYR A 321 13.51 -0.90 1.41
C TYR A 321 12.35 0.05 1.09
N ARG A 322 12.49 0.96 0.11
CA ARG A 322 11.36 1.71 -0.46
C ARG A 322 10.28 0.79 -1.02
N TYR A 323 10.60 -0.47 -1.32
CA TYR A 323 9.64 -1.54 -1.61
C TYR A 323 8.51 -1.62 -0.57
N TRP A 324 8.79 -1.34 0.70
CA TRP A 324 7.83 -1.42 1.79
C TRP A 324 6.93 -0.18 1.95
N ASN A 325 7.25 0.93 1.28
CA ASN A 325 6.35 2.06 1.15
C ASN A 325 5.29 1.75 0.09
N CYS A 326 4.02 1.84 0.48
CA CYS A 326 2.89 1.51 -0.37
C CYS A 326 2.07 2.73 -0.80
N ALA A 327 2.29 3.91 -0.22
CA ALA A 327 1.65 5.12 -0.74
C ALA A 327 2.18 5.45 -2.15
N PRO A 328 1.39 6.10 -3.02
CA PRO A 328 1.92 6.76 -4.21
C PRO A 328 3.12 7.64 -3.85
N GLU A 329 4.08 7.79 -4.75
CA GLU A 329 5.34 8.50 -4.46
C GLU A 329 5.12 9.93 -3.95
N ASP A 330 4.11 10.62 -4.49
CA ASP A 330 3.69 11.97 -4.08
C ASP A 330 2.95 12.03 -2.72
N GLN A 331 2.83 10.90 -2.04
CA GLN A 331 2.22 10.72 -0.71
C GLN A 331 3.18 10.04 0.28
N GLN A 332 4.47 9.92 -0.05
CA GLN A 332 5.52 9.40 0.82
C GLN A 332 6.36 10.56 1.39
N ILE A 333 6.26 10.78 2.70
CA ILE A 333 6.88 11.92 3.39
C ILE A 333 7.92 11.48 4.43
N ASP A 334 8.71 12.42 4.93
CA ASP A 334 9.51 12.18 6.14
C ASP A 334 8.61 11.88 7.34
N TYR A 335 9.11 11.16 8.34
CA TYR A 335 8.30 10.74 9.49
C TYR A 335 7.69 11.95 10.24
N PRO A 336 6.34 12.11 10.24
CA PRO A 336 5.70 13.22 10.91
C PRO A 336 5.85 13.13 12.43
N GLN A 337 5.69 14.27 13.11
CA GLN A 337 5.83 14.36 14.57
C GLN A 337 4.49 14.57 15.28
N GLY A 338 3.40 14.74 14.53
CA GLY A 338 2.13 15.25 15.05
C GLY A 338 2.12 16.77 15.05
N GLY A 339 0.93 17.34 14.85
CA GLY A 339 0.73 18.79 14.72
C GLY A 339 0.58 19.28 13.28
N GLU A 340 0.74 18.41 12.28
CA GLU A 340 0.55 18.73 10.86
C GLU A 340 -0.94 18.97 10.56
N GLU A 341 -1.27 20.05 9.85
CA GLU A 341 -2.65 20.28 9.40
C GLU A 341 -2.99 19.36 8.23
N VAL A 342 -4.10 18.65 8.35
CA VAL A 342 -4.68 17.81 7.31
C VAL A 342 -5.90 18.52 6.73
N VAL A 343 -5.94 18.66 5.42
CA VAL A 343 -7.07 19.28 4.71
C VAL A 343 -7.58 18.35 3.62
N LEU A 344 -8.87 18.06 3.68
CA LEU A 344 -9.58 17.25 2.69
C LEU A 344 -10.60 18.13 1.97
N VAL A 345 -10.44 18.30 0.66
CA VAL A 345 -11.34 19.05 -0.20
C VAL A 345 -12.14 18.07 -1.04
N HIS A 346 -13.46 18.09 -0.89
CA HIS A 346 -14.41 17.24 -1.62
C HIS A 346 -14.32 15.73 -1.33
N PHE A 347 -13.83 15.36 -0.15
CA PHE A 347 -13.84 13.98 0.37
C PHE A 347 -15.00 13.68 1.33
N THR A 348 -15.80 14.70 1.67
CA THR A 348 -16.96 14.60 2.55
C THR A 348 -18.18 15.16 1.83
N ALA A 349 -19.33 14.50 1.95
CA ALA A 349 -20.57 15.00 1.36
C ALA A 349 -20.95 16.38 1.94
N ALA A 350 -21.38 17.30 1.08
CA ALA A 350 -21.78 18.66 1.46
C ALA A 350 -22.88 18.71 2.55
N ALA A 351 -23.74 17.68 2.59
CA ALA A 351 -24.77 17.53 3.61
C ALA A 351 -24.21 17.23 5.03
N ARG A 352 -23.00 16.65 5.10
CA ARG A 352 -22.31 16.37 6.38
C ARG A 352 -21.41 17.51 6.81
N HIS A 353 -20.68 18.11 5.87
CA HIS A 353 -19.73 19.19 6.14
C HIS A 353 -19.61 20.10 4.93
N LYS A 354 -19.80 21.42 5.11
CA LYS A 354 -19.62 22.41 4.05
C LYS A 354 -18.16 22.85 3.96
N GLY A 355 -17.61 22.86 2.75
CA GLY A 355 -16.24 23.27 2.49
C GLY A 355 -15.19 22.22 2.88
N PRO A 356 -13.90 22.60 2.96
CA PRO A 356 -12.83 21.68 3.32
C PRO A 356 -12.97 21.14 4.74
N TYR A 357 -12.74 19.83 4.91
CA TYR A 357 -12.63 19.21 6.22
C TYR A 357 -11.20 19.34 6.74
N ARG A 358 -11.03 19.86 7.95
CA ARG A 358 -9.73 20.25 8.51
C ARG A 358 -9.55 19.70 9.91
N PHE A 359 -8.36 19.16 10.17
CA PHE A 359 -7.94 18.76 11.51
C PHE A 359 -6.41 18.76 11.60
N THR A 360 -5.89 18.57 12.80
CA THR A 360 -4.46 18.45 13.07
C THR A 360 -4.14 17.00 13.42
N LEU A 361 -3.04 16.46 12.87
CA LEU A 361 -2.56 15.13 13.23
C LEU A 361 -2.26 15.07 14.73
N PRO A 362 -2.88 14.15 15.51
CA PRO A 362 -2.62 14.07 16.94
C PRO A 362 -1.14 13.77 17.22
N ARG A 363 -0.57 14.44 18.23
CA ARG A 363 0.75 14.10 18.76
C ARG A 363 0.61 13.00 19.83
N GLN A 364 1.49 11.99 19.77
CA GLN A 364 1.61 10.94 20.78
C GLN A 364 3.03 10.87 21.32
N ASP A 365 3.14 10.87 22.65
CA ASP A 365 4.39 10.71 23.39
C ASP A 365 4.68 9.22 23.61
N LEU A 366 4.83 8.47 22.52
CA LEU A 366 5.08 7.03 22.55
C LEU A 366 6.55 6.72 22.25
N GLN A 367 7.19 5.94 23.12
CA GLN A 367 8.59 5.55 22.96
C GLN A 367 8.80 4.06 23.31
N LEU A 368 9.88 3.49 22.78
CA LEU A 368 10.32 2.14 23.11
C LEU A 368 11.56 2.22 23.99
N LEU A 369 11.44 1.85 25.27
CA LEU A 369 12.58 1.70 26.16
C LEU A 369 13.27 0.37 25.86
N VAL A 370 14.56 0.43 25.55
CA VAL A 370 15.40 -0.73 25.24
C VAL A 370 16.36 -0.94 26.40
N ARG A 371 16.35 -2.15 26.98
CA ARG A 371 17.32 -2.56 28.01
C ARG A 371 18.26 -3.60 27.43
N LEU A 372 19.55 -3.31 27.45
CA LEU A 372 20.59 -4.23 26.99
C LEU A 372 21.03 -5.17 28.12
N LYS A 373 21.54 -6.36 27.78
CA LYS A 373 22.09 -7.29 28.79
C LYS A 373 23.23 -6.70 29.61
N VAL A 374 23.98 -5.77 29.01
CA VAL A 374 25.08 -5.04 29.66
C VAL A 374 24.61 -3.97 30.66
N GLY A 375 23.29 -3.84 30.88
CA GLY A 375 22.71 -2.91 31.87
C GLY A 375 22.46 -1.50 31.36
N VAL A 376 22.75 -1.22 30.09
CA VAL A 376 22.44 0.05 29.42
C VAL A 376 20.94 0.15 29.10
N LEU A 377 20.36 1.33 29.31
CA LEU A 377 18.98 1.68 28.94
C LEU A 377 19.00 2.80 27.92
N MET A 378 18.21 2.70 26.85
CA MET A 378 18.09 3.77 25.86
C MET A 378 16.67 3.80 25.27
N PHE A 379 16.27 4.94 24.72
CA PHE A 379 15.03 5.02 23.95
C PHE A 379 15.31 4.81 22.46
N ALA A 380 14.57 3.88 21.86
CA ALA A 380 14.45 3.78 20.41
C ALA A 380 13.24 4.61 19.93
N PRO A 381 13.39 5.41 18.87
CA PRO A 381 12.29 6.19 18.32
C PRO A 381 11.21 5.27 17.71
N MET A 382 9.94 5.54 18.04
CA MET A 382 8.77 4.91 17.42
C MET A 382 8.25 5.83 16.30
N HIS A 383 8.85 5.72 15.11
CA HIS A 383 8.53 6.56 13.95
C HIS A 383 7.10 6.34 13.46
N ILE A 384 6.37 7.42 13.14
CA ILE A 384 5.11 7.31 12.39
C ILE A 384 5.48 6.99 10.95
N ASP A 385 5.23 5.77 10.50
CA ASP A 385 5.58 5.33 9.14
C ASP A 385 4.36 5.05 8.26
N THR A 386 3.16 5.04 8.83
CA THR A 386 1.93 4.90 8.06
C THR A 386 0.81 5.69 8.75
N VAL A 387 0.17 6.56 7.99
CA VAL A 387 -1.06 7.27 8.35
C VAL A 387 -2.16 6.81 7.41
N ILE A 388 -3.27 6.33 7.96
CA ILE A 388 -4.39 5.77 7.19
C ILE A 388 -5.66 6.53 7.55
N LEU A 389 -6.24 7.21 6.57
CA LEU A 389 -7.55 7.83 6.69
C LEU A 389 -8.57 6.92 6.00
N ASP A 390 -9.34 6.16 6.78
CA ASP A 390 -10.50 5.45 6.25
C ASP A 390 -11.70 6.40 6.26
N LEU A 391 -12.04 6.89 5.07
CA LEU A 391 -13.07 7.92 4.91
C LEU A 391 -14.49 7.36 4.92
N GLU A 392 -14.66 6.05 4.80
CA GLU A 392 -15.97 5.39 4.91
C GLU A 392 -16.27 5.04 6.36
N ALA A 393 -15.31 4.42 7.06
CA ALA A 393 -15.41 4.15 8.49
C ALA A 393 -15.31 5.43 9.34
N GLY A 394 -14.72 6.49 8.80
CA GLY A 394 -14.47 7.73 9.52
C GLY A 394 -13.43 7.55 10.63
N THR A 395 -12.33 6.85 10.32
CA THR A 395 -11.25 6.59 11.27
C THR A 395 -9.90 7.04 10.74
N LEU A 396 -9.04 7.46 11.67
CA LEU A 396 -7.63 7.75 11.44
C LEU A 396 -6.82 6.70 12.18
N SER A 397 -5.97 5.94 11.49
CA SER A 397 -5.01 5.03 12.10
C SER A 397 -3.58 5.54 11.89
N ILE A 398 -2.81 5.53 12.97
CA ILE A 398 -1.39 5.89 13.00
C ILE A 398 -0.62 4.63 13.38
N VAL A 399 0.22 4.15 12.46
CA VAL A 399 1.13 3.02 12.71
C VAL A 399 2.50 3.57 13.03
N ARG A 400 3.08 3.07 14.12
CA ARG A 400 4.43 3.41 14.54
C ARG A 400 5.31 2.18 14.63
N ARG A 401 6.57 2.33 14.22
CA ARG A 401 7.57 1.25 14.23
C ARG A 401 8.89 1.71 14.82
N ALA A 402 9.49 0.83 15.61
CA ALA A 402 10.90 0.91 15.98
C ALA A 402 11.63 -0.33 15.47
N VAL A 403 12.89 -0.13 15.11
CA VAL A 403 13.80 -1.17 14.62
C VAL A 403 15.09 -1.07 15.43
N VAL A 404 15.49 -2.16 16.08
CA VAL A 404 16.67 -2.22 16.95
C VAL A 404 17.55 -3.38 16.50
N SER A 405 18.85 -3.14 16.28
CA SER A 405 19.76 -4.22 15.88
C SER A 405 19.91 -5.26 16.98
N ALA A 406 19.76 -6.54 16.64
CA ALA A 406 19.95 -7.64 17.57
C ALA A 406 21.41 -7.79 18.05
N LYS A 407 22.38 -7.22 17.32
CA LYS A 407 23.80 -7.14 17.73
C LYS A 407 24.02 -6.38 19.04
N THR A 408 23.02 -5.61 19.50
CA THR A 408 23.09 -4.86 20.76
C THR A 408 22.80 -5.71 22.00
N ASP A 409 22.49 -7.00 21.84
CA ASP A 409 22.16 -7.92 22.94
C ASP A 409 21.02 -7.40 23.83
N VAL A 410 19.87 -7.15 23.19
CA VAL A 410 18.67 -6.66 23.87
C VAL A 410 18.16 -7.72 24.87
N ARG A 411 17.95 -7.28 26.11
CA ARG A 411 17.31 -8.07 27.17
C ARG A 411 15.81 -7.86 27.19
N GLN A 412 15.36 -6.60 27.11
CA GLN A 412 13.95 -6.23 27.26
C GLN A 412 13.59 -5.03 26.38
N LEU A 413 12.36 -5.01 25.87
CA LEU A 413 11.75 -3.94 25.11
C LEU A 413 10.44 -3.53 25.81
N GLU A 414 10.31 -2.28 26.21
CA GLU A 414 9.11 -1.76 26.88
C GLU A 414 8.48 -0.62 26.08
N LEU A 415 7.27 -0.85 25.57
CA LEU A 415 6.49 0.18 24.90
C LEU A 415 5.69 0.96 25.94
N GLY A 416 5.80 2.29 25.93
CA GLY A 416 5.11 3.12 26.91
C GLY A 416 5.10 4.60 26.57
N THR A 417 4.31 5.35 27.34
CA THR A 417 4.34 6.81 27.36
C THR A 417 5.16 7.28 28.55
N TRP A 418 6.14 8.15 28.34
CA TRP A 418 7.09 8.56 29.37
C TRP A 418 7.01 10.08 29.59
N PRO A 419 7.23 10.57 30.83
CA PRO A 419 7.33 12.01 31.07
C PRO A 419 8.39 12.66 30.19
N ALA A 420 8.12 13.89 29.74
CA ALA A 420 9.11 14.67 28.99
C ALA A 420 10.42 14.79 29.79
N GLY A 421 11.55 14.59 29.12
CA GLY A 421 12.88 14.63 29.74
C GLY A 421 13.39 13.31 30.32
N THR A 422 12.57 12.25 30.38
CA THR A 422 13.01 10.91 30.84
C THR A 422 14.21 10.40 30.03
N GLY A 423 14.22 10.64 28.71
CA GLY A 423 15.35 10.28 27.85
C GLY A 423 16.64 11.03 28.18
N MET A 424 16.56 12.35 28.37
CA MET A 424 17.72 13.17 28.76
C MET A 424 18.30 12.71 30.11
N GLN A 425 17.44 12.37 31.07
CA GLN A 425 17.88 11.85 32.36
C GLN A 425 18.59 10.50 32.24
N LEU A 426 18.11 9.61 31.37
CA LEU A 426 18.77 8.34 31.09
C LEU A 426 20.12 8.55 30.39
N ASP A 427 20.19 9.45 29.41
CA ASP A 427 21.43 9.79 28.70
C ASP A 427 22.48 10.39 29.65
N GLU A 428 22.07 11.31 30.52
CA GLU A 428 22.94 11.89 31.56
C GLU A 428 23.43 10.81 32.53
N ALA A 429 22.54 9.93 33.00
CA ALA A 429 22.90 8.83 33.88
C ALA A 429 23.88 7.85 33.21
N MET A 430 23.69 7.56 31.91
CA MET A 430 24.60 6.73 31.13
C MET A 430 25.98 7.37 30.98
N GLN A 431 26.04 8.67 30.65
CA GLN A 431 27.31 9.39 30.53
C GLN A 431 28.07 9.40 31.87
N GLN A 432 27.37 9.61 32.99
CA GLN A 432 27.95 9.54 34.33
C GLN A 432 28.48 8.14 34.66
N ALA A 433 27.72 7.08 34.34
CA ALA A 433 28.13 5.69 34.56
C ALA A 433 29.36 5.31 33.71
N ALA A 434 29.40 5.73 32.45
CA ALA A 434 30.54 5.50 31.55
C ALA A 434 31.82 6.19 32.07
N GLN A 435 31.70 7.45 32.52
CA GLN A 435 32.81 8.20 33.11
C GLN A 435 33.31 7.58 34.43
N ALA A 436 32.42 7.09 35.29
CA ALA A 436 32.78 6.40 36.52
C ALA A 436 33.56 5.10 36.24
N THR A 437 33.16 4.36 35.19
CA THR A 437 33.81 3.12 34.75
C THR A 437 35.19 3.39 34.14
N GLN A 438 35.36 4.49 33.40
CA GLN A 438 36.68 4.92 32.91
C GLN A 438 37.63 5.37 34.03
N LYS A 439 37.13 6.10 35.04
CA LYS A 439 37.94 6.52 36.21
C LYS A 439 38.41 5.34 37.04
N THR A 440 37.57 4.32 37.23
CA THR A 440 37.94 3.08 37.95
C THR A 440 38.94 2.23 37.17
N ARG A 441 38.84 2.15 35.83
CA ARG A 441 39.87 1.50 34.99
C ARG A 441 41.19 2.25 34.98
N GLY A 442 41.18 3.58 34.91
CA GLY A 442 42.40 4.42 34.96
C GLY A 442 43.15 4.34 36.30
N ALA A 443 42.43 4.17 37.42
CA ALA A 443 43.05 3.98 38.74
C ALA A 443 43.70 2.60 38.93
N SER A 444 43.28 1.58 38.16
CA SER A 444 43.82 0.21 38.25
C SER A 444 45.09 -0.05 37.43
N HIS A 445 45.50 0.88 36.55
CA HIS A 445 46.72 0.77 35.74
C HIS A 445 47.84 1.72 36.22
N GLY A 446 47.65 2.35 37.38
CA GLY A 446 48.61 3.29 37.98
C GLY A 446 49.26 2.78 39.28
N GLN A 447 49.23 1.47 39.55
CA GLN A 447 49.95 0.85 40.67
C GLN A 447 50.98 -0.16 40.18
#